data_AF-A0A6P8IWE3-F1
#
_entry.id   AF-A0A6P8IWE3-F1
#
_cell.length_a   1.000
_cell.length_b   1.000
_cell.length_c   1.000
_cell.angle_alpha   90.00
_cell.angle_beta   90.00
_cell.angle_gamma   90.00
#
_symmetry.space_group_name_H-M   'P 1'
#
loop_
_entity.id
_entity.type
_entity.pdbx_description
1 polymer ?
#
loop_
_entity_poly.entity_id
_entity_poly.type
_entity_poly.pdbx_seq_one_letter_code
_entity_poly.pdbx_strand_id
1 'polypeptide(L)'
;MSCIPRLFYLFLSTIFIFLSQINPTNSHKEIIVATYNLWNVMFTWDARKVFIAEMIQKANPDVIGFQEVRSDLSGHRNQVLEIQTLLGSTYKYYSYHPVRKASSKINQPPPPGWEQEGLGILSKHPIMLSHAVNLKIKTNNPDKNNRIIVHVQLDVNGDELDLTLVHLSYDRQQQCQNAIDVINYLASVGSERSVILGDFNVYEDFRWPVQAILKGSFDPNGDCKPDKYFDAQDSGRGYGYVDAWQSTHAGQKGYTFSNMPEPGLINRPDRILVSRTGLGVLDVKLVGGGTDYRDNHYYSMLNIWHRLKTVLSFANDSLLEGKKPIIYTCHQDCGPHGSCRCGVCVQGGDNNNCDLQFCYECTPSHYNSMVVLIFCAVVYSGLIFYIMIKLLFKYFFAGRARRVNQRLLFLLPNRTLFFFLVSIIFVIYMITILNFSDTLDTVLGRITEEMYPSDHLMVVATLKLTYR
;
A
#
# COMPACT_ATOMS: atom_id res chain seq x y z
N MET A 1 -72.52 22.15 -20.73
CA MET A 1 -71.56 22.87 -19.87
C MET A 1 -71.08 21.92 -18.77
N SER A 2 -69.96 21.18 -18.94
CA SER A 2 -69.35 20.42 -17.82
C SER A 2 -67.97 19.78 -18.14
N CYS A 3 -67.16 20.32 -19.06
CA CYS A 3 -65.85 19.71 -19.41
C CYS A 3 -64.61 20.58 -19.10
N ILE A 4 -64.78 21.70 -18.39
CA ILE A 4 -63.69 22.63 -18.11
C ILE A 4 -62.95 22.40 -16.77
N PRO A 5 -63.52 21.80 -15.69
CA PRO A 5 -62.78 21.74 -14.41
C PRO A 5 -61.67 20.68 -14.36
N ARG A 6 -61.75 19.60 -15.16
CA ARG A 6 -60.81 18.47 -15.05
C ARG A 6 -59.49 18.68 -15.79
N LEU A 7 -59.49 19.42 -16.91
CA LEU A 7 -58.23 19.73 -17.60
C LEU A 7 -57.35 20.72 -16.81
N PHE A 8 -57.96 21.64 -16.05
CA PHE A 8 -57.23 22.63 -15.27
C PHE A 8 -56.48 21.99 -14.09
N TYR A 9 -57.09 20.99 -13.43
CA TYR A 9 -56.44 20.25 -12.33
C TYR A 9 -55.30 19.35 -12.82
N LEU A 10 -55.44 18.71 -13.99
CA LEU A 10 -54.36 17.92 -14.59
C LEU A 10 -53.16 18.80 -14.96
N PHE A 11 -53.41 20.00 -15.51
CA PHE A 11 -52.35 20.94 -15.90
C PHE A 11 -51.62 21.57 -14.70
N LEU A 12 -52.33 21.85 -13.60
CA LEU A 12 -51.71 22.32 -12.35
C LEU A 12 -50.92 21.21 -11.64
N SER A 13 -51.36 19.96 -11.71
CA SER A 13 -50.62 18.84 -11.11
C SER A 13 -49.31 18.53 -11.84
N THR A 14 -49.27 18.68 -13.16
CA THR A 14 -48.03 18.49 -13.94
C THR A 14 -47.05 19.64 -13.75
N ILE A 15 -47.53 20.89 -13.59
CA ILE A 15 -46.68 22.04 -13.27
C ILE A 15 -46.08 21.92 -11.85
N PHE A 16 -46.85 21.42 -10.86
CA PHE A 16 -46.31 21.18 -9.52
C PHE A 16 -45.28 20.03 -9.48
N ILE A 17 -45.44 18.98 -10.29
CA ILE A 17 -44.43 17.93 -10.41
C ILE A 17 -43.16 18.46 -11.09
N PHE A 18 -43.29 19.29 -12.14
CA PHE A 18 -42.14 19.92 -12.79
C PHE A 18 -41.41 20.93 -11.87
N LEU A 19 -42.14 21.72 -11.07
CA LEU A 19 -41.53 22.65 -10.12
C LEU A 19 -40.94 21.94 -8.89
N SER A 20 -41.44 20.76 -8.50
CA SER A 20 -40.85 19.94 -7.44
C SER A 20 -39.56 19.21 -7.84
N GLN A 21 -39.25 19.15 -9.14
CA GLN A 21 -37.98 18.61 -9.66
C GLN A 21 -36.91 19.67 -9.89
N ILE A 22 -37.23 20.96 -9.71
CA ILE A 22 -36.22 22.01 -9.64
C ILE A 22 -35.76 22.10 -8.18
N ASN A 23 -35.13 21.02 -7.69
CA ASN A 23 -34.14 21.21 -6.65
C ASN A 23 -33.05 22.08 -7.29
N PRO A 24 -32.68 23.24 -6.72
CA PRO A 24 -31.48 23.92 -7.15
C PRO A 24 -30.33 22.98 -6.80
N THR A 25 -29.92 22.15 -7.76
CA THR A 25 -28.66 21.42 -7.67
C THR A 25 -27.59 22.49 -7.76
N ASN A 26 -27.26 23.07 -6.62
CA ASN A 26 -25.96 23.61 -6.35
C ASN A 26 -24.99 22.42 -6.45
N SER A 27 -24.74 21.93 -7.68
CA SER A 27 -23.78 20.86 -7.93
C SER A 27 -22.41 21.50 -7.82
N HIS A 28 -21.96 21.68 -6.59
CA HIS A 28 -20.59 22.06 -6.38
C HIS A 28 -19.69 20.94 -6.91
N LYS A 29 -18.55 21.30 -7.50
CA LYS A 29 -17.57 20.30 -7.92
C LYS A 29 -16.98 19.65 -6.67
N GLU A 30 -16.99 18.33 -6.62
CA GLU A 30 -16.38 17.55 -5.56
C GLU A 30 -15.04 16.98 -6.03
N ILE A 31 -14.11 16.83 -5.10
CA ILE A 31 -12.86 16.11 -5.30
C ILE A 31 -12.57 15.24 -4.10
N ILE A 32 -12.15 14.01 -4.34
CA ILE A 32 -11.75 13.06 -3.29
C ILE A 32 -10.23 13.01 -3.24
N VAL A 33 -9.65 13.37 -2.11
CA VAL A 33 -8.21 13.32 -1.88
C VAL A 33 -7.89 12.25 -0.85
N ALA A 34 -6.77 11.56 -0.99
CA ALA A 34 -6.35 10.53 -0.04
C ALA A 34 -4.86 10.60 0.29
N THR A 35 -4.50 10.03 1.44
CA THR A 35 -3.09 9.81 1.79
C THR A 35 -2.86 8.48 2.49
N TYR A 36 -1.70 7.87 2.24
CA TYR A 36 -1.36 6.57 2.77
C TYR A 36 0.16 6.33 2.82
N ASN A 37 0.70 6.00 4.00
CA ASN A 37 2.09 5.59 4.16
C ASN A 37 2.25 4.12 3.72
N LEU A 38 3.13 3.84 2.74
CA LEU A 38 3.32 2.51 2.19
C LEU A 38 4.18 1.60 3.06
N TRP A 39 4.83 2.13 4.09
CA TRP A 39 5.75 1.38 4.95
C TRP A 39 6.79 0.58 4.16
N ASN A 40 7.45 1.28 3.22
CA ASN A 40 8.47 0.75 2.34
C ASN A 40 8.07 -0.55 1.64
N VAL A 41 9.03 -1.46 1.43
CA VAL A 41 8.83 -2.83 0.92
C VAL A 41 8.75 -3.86 2.06
N MET A 42 8.27 -3.45 3.24
CA MET A 42 8.19 -4.34 4.39
C MET A 42 7.30 -5.56 4.10
N PHE A 43 7.75 -6.72 4.58
CA PHE A 43 7.11 -8.03 4.41
C PHE A 43 6.82 -8.38 2.94
N THR A 44 5.66 -8.97 2.64
CA THR A 44 5.29 -9.41 1.29
C THR A 44 4.72 -8.27 0.46
N TRP A 45 5.56 -7.35 -0.02
CA TRP A 45 5.15 -6.23 -0.88
C TRP A 45 4.24 -6.66 -2.05
N ASP A 46 4.55 -7.78 -2.70
CA ASP A 46 3.76 -8.27 -3.84
C ASP A 46 2.30 -8.62 -3.49
N ALA A 47 2.03 -9.08 -2.27
CA ALA A 47 0.66 -9.29 -1.78
C ALA A 47 0.03 -7.97 -1.32
N ARG A 48 0.80 -7.14 -0.61
CA ARG A 48 0.36 -5.84 -0.07
C ARG A 48 -0.08 -4.89 -1.17
N LYS A 49 0.66 -4.78 -2.27
CA LYS A 49 0.34 -3.85 -3.37
C LYS A 49 -1.00 -4.16 -4.03
N VAL A 50 -1.40 -5.43 -4.10
CA VAL A 50 -2.71 -5.84 -4.61
C VAL A 50 -3.82 -5.39 -3.66
N PHE A 51 -3.66 -5.61 -2.36
CA PHE A 51 -4.60 -5.11 -1.36
C PHE A 51 -4.71 -3.58 -1.38
N ILE A 52 -3.59 -2.88 -1.47
CA ILE A 52 -3.55 -1.41 -1.56
C ILE A 52 -4.28 -0.92 -2.82
N ALA A 53 -4.08 -1.58 -3.97
CA ALA A 53 -4.82 -1.24 -5.18
C ALA A 53 -6.34 -1.44 -5.00
N GLU A 54 -6.79 -2.53 -4.35
CA GLU A 54 -8.20 -2.74 -4.05
C GLU A 54 -8.76 -1.70 -3.07
N MET A 55 -8.00 -1.30 -2.04
CA MET A 55 -8.37 -0.19 -1.15
C MET A 55 -8.56 1.11 -1.92
N ILE A 56 -7.65 1.43 -2.85
CA ILE A 56 -7.74 2.63 -3.68
C ILE A 56 -8.95 2.54 -4.62
N GLN A 57 -9.20 1.39 -5.27
CA GLN A 57 -10.38 1.19 -6.11
C GLN A 57 -11.68 1.38 -5.32
N LYS A 58 -11.77 0.84 -4.11
CA LYS A 58 -12.93 0.96 -3.22
C LYS A 58 -13.13 2.39 -2.72
N ALA A 59 -12.04 3.07 -2.35
CA ALA A 59 -12.09 4.45 -1.89
C ALA A 59 -12.35 5.44 -3.03
N ASN A 60 -11.90 5.10 -4.23
CA ASN A 60 -11.95 5.85 -5.49
C ASN A 60 -11.47 7.31 -5.39
N PRO A 61 -10.34 7.63 -4.74
CA PRO A 61 -9.84 9.00 -4.65
C PRO A 61 -9.48 9.54 -6.03
N ASP A 62 -9.64 10.82 -6.27
CA ASP A 62 -9.20 11.48 -7.51
C ASP A 62 -7.70 11.72 -7.52
N VAL A 63 -7.12 11.95 -6.34
CA VAL A 63 -5.68 11.99 -6.12
C VAL A 63 -5.31 11.35 -4.78
N ILE A 64 -4.19 10.63 -4.76
CA ILE A 64 -3.62 10.03 -3.56
C ILE A 64 -2.13 10.34 -3.45
N GLY A 65 -1.69 10.73 -2.25
CA GLY A 65 -0.29 10.93 -1.90
C GLY A 65 0.25 9.82 -0.99
N PHE A 66 1.44 9.31 -1.31
CA PHE A 66 2.10 8.20 -0.66
C PHE A 66 3.41 8.62 0.02
N GLN A 67 3.62 8.12 1.24
CA GLN A 67 4.89 8.20 1.96
C GLN A 67 5.62 6.86 1.93
N GLU A 68 6.92 6.89 2.23
CA GLU A 68 7.80 5.71 2.26
C GLU A 68 7.76 4.91 0.96
N VAL A 69 7.70 5.62 -0.17
CA VAL A 69 7.71 5.01 -1.49
C VAL A 69 9.13 4.57 -1.81
N ARG A 70 9.28 3.33 -2.28
CA ARG A 70 10.54 2.77 -2.75
C ARG A 70 10.64 2.76 -4.26
N SER A 71 11.85 2.99 -4.74
CA SER A 71 12.20 2.85 -6.15
C SER A 71 13.58 2.25 -6.33
N ASP A 72 13.82 1.79 -7.56
CA ASP A 72 15.18 1.52 -8.01
C ASP A 72 15.97 2.83 -8.18
N LEU A 73 17.29 2.74 -8.33
CA LEU A 73 18.15 3.92 -8.54
C LEU A 73 17.80 4.77 -9.76
N SER A 74 17.18 4.15 -10.78
CA SER A 74 16.81 4.83 -12.01
C SER A 74 15.43 5.50 -11.95
N GLY A 75 14.60 5.13 -10.97
CA GLY A 75 13.21 5.57 -10.84
C GLY A 75 12.23 4.87 -11.80
N HIS A 76 12.71 4.08 -12.77
CA HIS A 76 11.86 3.37 -13.74
C HIS A 76 10.98 2.31 -13.06
N ARG A 77 11.44 1.75 -11.94
CA ARG A 77 10.64 0.90 -11.08
C ARG A 77 10.41 1.61 -9.76
N ASN A 78 9.16 1.87 -9.44
CA ASN A 78 8.78 2.38 -8.12
C ASN A 78 7.40 1.86 -7.70
N GLN A 79 7.11 1.91 -6.41
CA GLN A 79 5.86 1.38 -5.88
C GLN A 79 4.62 2.11 -6.43
N VAL A 80 4.72 3.41 -6.77
CA VAL A 80 3.62 4.18 -7.38
C VAL A 80 3.27 3.61 -8.75
N LEU A 81 4.27 3.31 -9.59
CA LEU A 81 4.09 2.68 -10.90
C LEU A 81 3.52 1.26 -10.80
N GLU A 82 3.99 0.47 -9.83
CA GLU A 82 3.44 -0.88 -9.60
C GLU A 82 1.95 -0.81 -9.21
N ILE A 83 1.58 0.12 -8.33
CA ILE A 83 0.18 0.36 -7.95
C ILE A 83 -0.63 0.90 -9.14
N GLN A 84 -0.10 1.88 -9.88
CA GLN A 84 -0.74 2.43 -11.08
C GLN A 84 -1.08 1.33 -12.10
N THR A 85 -0.14 0.40 -12.33
CA THR A 85 -0.35 -0.73 -13.25
C THR A 85 -1.54 -1.58 -12.84
N LEU A 86 -1.75 -1.82 -11.55
CA LEU A 86 -2.91 -2.56 -11.02
C LEU A 86 -4.22 -1.77 -11.12
N LEU A 87 -4.15 -0.45 -11.04
CA LEU A 87 -5.31 0.44 -11.15
C LEU A 87 -5.72 0.75 -12.61
N GLY A 88 -4.86 0.39 -13.57
CA GLY A 88 -5.15 0.50 -14.99
C GLY A 88 -5.31 1.94 -15.48
N SER A 89 -6.21 2.15 -16.44
CA SER A 89 -6.36 3.42 -17.15
C SER A 89 -7.07 4.53 -16.37
N THR A 90 -7.58 4.25 -15.16
CA THR A 90 -8.27 5.24 -14.32
C THR A 90 -7.31 6.28 -13.76
N TYR A 91 -6.11 5.87 -13.33
CA TYR A 91 -5.10 6.76 -12.77
C TYR A 91 -3.96 6.92 -13.76
N LYS A 92 -4.01 7.98 -14.57
CA LYS A 92 -3.07 8.17 -15.69
C LYS A 92 -1.83 8.96 -15.32
N TYR A 93 -1.93 9.80 -14.29
CA TYR A 93 -0.89 10.76 -13.95
C TYR A 93 -0.25 10.36 -12.63
N TYR A 94 1.08 10.38 -12.58
CA TYR A 94 1.83 10.10 -11.37
C TYR A 94 3.03 11.02 -11.26
N SER A 95 3.56 11.16 -10.05
CA SER A 95 4.83 11.82 -9.78
C SER A 95 5.55 11.11 -8.64
N TYR A 96 6.86 11.01 -8.73
CA TYR A 96 7.70 10.42 -7.68
C TYR A 96 8.95 11.28 -7.49
N HIS A 97 9.24 11.62 -6.24
CA HIS A 97 10.39 12.42 -5.85
C HIS A 97 11.26 11.64 -4.86
N PRO A 98 12.46 11.18 -5.27
CA PRO A 98 13.38 10.49 -4.38
C PRO A 98 13.97 11.47 -3.36
N VAL A 99 14.12 11.01 -2.12
CA VAL A 99 14.60 11.81 -0.99
C VAL A 99 16.00 11.37 -0.57
N ARG A 100 16.24 10.07 -0.55
CA ARG A 100 17.54 9.49 -0.17
C ARG A 100 17.71 8.11 -0.76
N LYS A 101 18.97 7.66 -0.75
CA LYS A 101 19.26 6.23 -0.84
C LYS A 101 18.83 5.56 0.47
N ALA A 102 18.16 4.44 0.31
CA ALA A 102 17.80 3.59 1.41
C ALA A 102 19.06 3.02 2.08
N SER A 103 19.07 3.03 3.41
CA SER A 103 20.11 2.39 4.20
C SER A 103 19.49 1.24 4.98
N SER A 104 20.10 0.06 4.94
CA SER A 104 19.79 -0.99 5.92
C SER A 104 20.41 -0.63 7.27
N LYS A 105 19.73 -0.96 8.38
CA LYS A 105 20.25 -0.83 9.75
C LYS A 105 21.56 -1.62 9.97
N ILE A 106 21.88 -2.58 9.08
CA ILE A 106 22.98 -3.54 9.26
C ILE A 106 24.03 -3.40 8.14
N ASN A 107 24.66 -2.23 7.91
CA ASN A 107 25.77 -2.06 6.93
C ASN A 107 25.59 -2.75 5.56
N GLN A 108 24.33 -3.00 5.17
CA GLN A 108 23.98 -3.85 4.06
C GLN A 108 23.43 -2.98 2.94
N PRO A 109 23.69 -3.37 1.68
CA PRO A 109 23.06 -2.70 0.56
C PRO A 109 21.53 -2.80 0.70
N PRO A 110 20.79 -1.75 0.33
CA PRO A 110 19.35 -1.84 0.26
C PRO A 110 18.92 -2.96 -0.71
N PRO A 111 17.69 -3.50 -0.57
CA PRO A 111 17.17 -4.49 -1.49
C PRO A 111 17.37 -4.04 -2.95
N PRO A 112 17.94 -4.89 -3.82
CA PRO A 112 18.09 -4.59 -5.23
C PRO A 112 16.75 -4.22 -5.88
N GLY A 113 16.72 -3.13 -6.64
CA GLY A 113 15.51 -2.55 -7.24
C GLY A 113 14.65 -1.72 -6.30
N TRP A 114 15.09 -1.49 -5.06
CA TRP A 114 14.41 -0.69 -4.04
C TRP A 114 15.38 0.21 -3.28
N GLU A 115 16.40 0.73 -3.95
CA GLU A 115 17.53 1.43 -3.34
C GLU A 115 17.25 2.88 -2.95
N GLN A 116 16.12 3.45 -3.36
CA GLN A 116 15.74 4.82 -3.00
C GLN A 116 14.43 4.82 -2.24
N GLU A 117 14.30 5.81 -1.36
CA GLU A 117 13.07 6.15 -0.67
C GLU A 117 12.65 7.57 -1.05
N GLY A 118 11.35 7.79 -1.19
CA GLY A 118 10.79 9.07 -1.57
C GLY A 118 9.30 9.21 -1.29
N LEU A 119 8.71 10.24 -1.91
CA LEU A 119 7.29 10.54 -1.84
C LEU A 119 6.67 10.42 -3.22
N GLY A 120 5.44 9.91 -3.28
CA GLY A 120 4.76 9.59 -4.53
C GLY A 120 3.34 10.13 -4.59
N ILE A 121 2.88 10.47 -5.78
CA ILE A 121 1.51 10.93 -6.03
C ILE A 121 0.94 10.16 -7.21
N LEU A 122 -0.33 9.78 -7.11
CA LEU A 122 -1.10 9.17 -8.19
C LEU A 122 -2.43 9.90 -8.35
N SER A 123 -2.80 10.23 -9.59
CA SER A 123 -3.93 11.12 -9.90
C SER A 123 -4.70 10.66 -11.14
N LYS A 124 -6.03 10.85 -11.09
CA LYS A 124 -6.91 10.77 -12.26
C LYS A 124 -6.82 12.04 -13.13
N HIS A 125 -6.46 13.16 -12.50
CA HIS A 125 -6.35 14.49 -13.11
C HIS A 125 -4.93 14.83 -13.55
N PRO A 126 -4.76 15.62 -14.63
CA PRO A 126 -3.44 16.08 -15.07
C PRO A 126 -2.64 16.76 -13.96
N ILE A 127 -1.37 16.36 -13.83
CA ILE A 127 -0.39 17.04 -12.97
C ILE A 127 0.29 18.11 -13.84
N MET A 128 -0.03 19.37 -13.59
CA MET A 128 0.46 20.52 -14.35
C MET A 128 1.87 20.92 -13.91
N LEU A 129 2.13 20.82 -12.61
CA LEU A 129 3.41 21.09 -11.98
C LEU A 129 3.70 20.03 -10.94
N SER A 130 4.96 19.61 -10.82
CA SER A 130 5.42 18.78 -9.72
C SER A 130 6.86 19.10 -9.36
N HIS A 131 7.11 19.46 -8.11
CA HIS A 131 8.47 19.71 -7.61
C HIS A 131 8.61 19.37 -6.13
N ALA A 132 9.86 19.20 -5.71
CA ALA A 132 10.23 18.91 -4.33
C ALA A 132 11.02 20.06 -3.71
N VAL A 133 10.79 20.32 -2.43
CA VAL A 133 11.55 21.27 -1.61
C VAL A 133 12.13 20.55 -0.41
N ASN A 134 13.45 20.66 -0.22
CA ASN A 134 14.12 20.07 0.94
C ASN A 134 13.76 20.83 2.22
N LEU A 135 13.40 20.08 3.26
CA LEU A 135 13.23 20.62 4.61
C LEU A 135 14.59 20.71 5.30
N LYS A 136 14.79 21.76 6.11
CA LYS A 136 16.03 21.98 6.84
C LYS A 136 16.20 20.92 7.92
N ILE A 137 17.41 20.40 8.06
CA ILE A 137 17.77 19.41 9.09
C ILE A 137 18.57 20.11 10.19
N LYS A 138 18.16 19.95 11.44
CA LYS A 138 18.90 20.47 12.59
C LYS A 138 20.19 19.66 12.82
N THR A 139 21.23 20.36 13.25
CA THR A 139 22.48 19.74 13.71
C THR A 139 22.17 18.75 14.84
N ASN A 140 22.79 17.57 14.81
CA ASN A 140 22.59 16.50 15.80
C ASN A 140 21.17 15.89 15.86
N ASN A 141 20.33 16.09 14.84
CA ASN A 141 19.03 15.42 14.76
C ASN A 141 19.18 13.88 14.84
N PRO A 142 18.49 13.18 15.75
CA PRO A 142 18.44 11.72 15.79
C PRO A 142 17.89 11.12 14.49
N ASP A 143 16.89 11.78 13.89
CA ASP A 143 16.36 11.38 12.59
C ASP A 143 17.33 11.78 11.48
N LYS A 144 18.09 10.83 10.97
CA LYS A 144 19.02 11.05 9.84
C LYS A 144 18.31 11.07 8.49
N ASN A 145 16.99 10.91 8.44
CA ASN A 145 16.26 10.94 7.19
C ASN A 145 16.10 12.39 6.72
N ASN A 146 16.58 12.66 5.50
CA ASN A 146 16.19 13.87 4.78
C ASN A 146 14.68 13.87 4.62
N ARG A 147 14.05 15.04 4.74
CA ARG A 147 12.61 15.21 4.55
C ARG A 147 12.38 16.26 3.47
N ILE A 148 11.35 16.06 2.66
CA ILE A 148 10.96 16.99 1.59
C ILE A 148 9.48 17.31 1.69
N ILE A 149 9.10 18.44 1.10
CA ILE A 149 7.75 18.72 0.62
C ILE A 149 7.70 18.29 -0.84
N VAL A 150 6.65 17.58 -1.25
CA VAL A 150 6.29 17.47 -2.66
C VAL A 150 5.06 18.32 -2.90
N HIS A 151 5.16 19.27 -3.82
CA HIS A 151 4.04 20.10 -4.22
C HIS A 151 3.65 19.77 -5.65
N VAL A 152 2.35 19.57 -5.87
CA VAL A 152 1.77 19.41 -7.19
C VAL A 152 0.61 20.35 -7.39
N GLN A 153 0.48 20.82 -8.63
CA GLN A 153 -0.67 21.57 -9.10
C GLN A 153 -1.47 20.66 -10.03
N LEU A 154 -2.75 20.47 -9.74
CA LEU A 154 -3.65 19.59 -10.49
C LEU A 154 -4.67 20.40 -11.27
N ASP A 155 -4.98 19.94 -12.49
CA ASP A 155 -6.13 20.45 -13.27
C ASP A 155 -7.37 19.58 -13.02
N VAL A 156 -8.25 20.05 -12.14
CA VAL A 156 -9.49 19.37 -11.76
C VAL A 156 -10.64 19.92 -12.61
N ASN A 157 -10.73 19.45 -13.85
CA ASN A 157 -11.77 19.86 -14.81
C ASN A 157 -11.81 21.39 -15.02
N GLY A 158 -10.65 22.01 -15.23
CA GLY A 158 -10.46 23.44 -15.44
C GLY A 158 -10.23 24.26 -14.16
N ASP A 159 -10.32 23.64 -12.98
CA ASP A 159 -10.03 24.27 -11.70
C ASP A 159 -8.66 23.83 -11.17
N GLU A 160 -7.84 24.79 -10.77
CA GLU A 160 -6.55 24.54 -10.15
C GLU A 160 -6.71 24.10 -8.69
N LEU A 161 -5.99 23.04 -8.32
CA LEU A 161 -5.86 22.55 -6.94
C LEU A 161 -4.38 22.34 -6.60
N ASP A 162 -3.92 22.98 -5.53
CA ASP A 162 -2.59 22.78 -4.98
C ASP A 162 -2.61 21.69 -3.92
N LEU A 163 -1.75 20.69 -4.11
CA LEU A 163 -1.57 19.58 -3.17
C LEU A 163 -0.13 19.56 -2.66
N THR A 164 0.03 19.60 -1.34
CA THR A 164 1.32 19.49 -0.65
C THR A 164 1.38 18.18 0.12
N LEU A 165 2.21 17.26 -0.35
CA LEU A 165 2.49 15.98 0.26
C LEU A 165 3.70 16.09 1.19
N VAL A 166 3.55 15.61 2.43
CA VAL A 166 4.60 15.64 3.45
C VAL A 166 4.84 14.27 4.08
N HIS A 167 6.07 14.05 4.54
CA HIS A 167 6.42 13.03 5.52
C HIS A 167 7.38 13.67 6.52
N LEU A 168 6.90 14.10 7.68
CA LEU A 168 7.71 14.85 8.63
C LEU A 168 8.58 13.90 9.48
N SER A 169 9.59 14.46 10.14
CA SER A 169 10.44 13.71 11.06
C SER A 169 9.64 13.12 12.22
N TYR A 170 10.08 12.03 12.82
CA TYR A 170 9.55 11.53 14.09
C TYR A 170 10.17 12.24 15.32
N ASP A 171 11.28 12.96 15.14
CA ASP A 171 11.93 13.70 16.21
C ASP A 171 11.23 15.04 16.45
N ARG A 172 10.85 15.32 17.70
CA ARG A 172 10.07 16.51 18.08
C ARG A 172 10.80 17.82 17.76
N GLN A 173 12.11 17.88 17.98
CA GLN A 173 12.88 19.10 17.73
C GLN A 173 13.03 19.37 16.25
N GLN A 174 13.16 18.31 15.45
CA GLN A 174 13.19 18.37 14.00
C GLN A 174 11.81 18.73 13.43
N GLN A 175 10.72 18.20 13.98
CA GLN A 175 9.36 18.56 13.57
C GLN A 175 9.08 20.05 13.73
N CYS A 176 9.64 20.70 14.76
CA CYS A 176 9.56 22.15 14.92
C CYS A 176 10.11 22.87 13.68
N GLN A 177 11.30 22.47 13.21
CA GLN A 177 11.87 23.03 11.99
C GLN A 177 11.06 22.67 10.74
N ASN A 178 10.62 21.42 10.63
CA ASN A 178 9.82 20.98 9.48
C ASN A 178 8.50 21.76 9.38
N ALA A 179 7.82 22.01 10.50
CA ALA A 179 6.59 22.79 10.53
C ALA A 179 6.85 24.27 10.15
N ILE A 180 7.95 24.87 10.60
CA ILE A 180 8.37 26.22 10.16
C ILE A 180 8.56 26.27 8.65
N ASP A 181 9.29 25.32 8.09
CA ASP A 181 9.59 25.25 6.67
C ASP A 181 8.31 25.02 5.83
N VAL A 182 7.41 24.14 6.30
CA VAL A 182 6.08 23.93 5.70
C VAL A 182 5.26 25.21 5.73
N ILE A 183 5.18 25.90 6.87
CA ILE A 183 4.40 27.15 6.98
C ILE A 183 4.92 28.21 6.01
N ASN A 184 6.24 28.41 5.96
CA ASN A 184 6.89 29.36 5.05
C ASN A 184 6.63 29.00 3.59
N TYR A 185 6.73 27.71 3.26
CA TYR A 185 6.46 27.23 1.91
C TYR A 185 5.01 27.52 1.48
N LEU A 186 4.03 27.18 2.33
CA LEU A 186 2.61 27.42 2.05
C LEU A 186 2.30 28.91 1.89
N ALA A 187 2.91 29.76 2.73
CA ALA A 187 2.78 31.21 2.61
C ALA A 187 3.34 31.72 1.29
N SER A 188 4.45 31.14 0.80
CA SER A 188 5.06 31.52 -0.48
C SER A 188 4.24 31.09 -1.70
N VAL A 189 3.54 29.95 -1.62
CA VAL A 189 2.61 29.49 -2.65
C VAL A 189 1.36 30.38 -2.67
N GLY A 190 0.81 30.69 -1.50
CA GLY A 190 -0.31 31.62 -1.36
C GLY A 190 -1.60 31.19 -2.08
N SER A 191 -1.81 29.88 -2.22
CA SER A 191 -3.01 29.31 -2.86
C SER A 191 -4.20 29.27 -1.93
N GLU A 192 -5.37 29.66 -2.44
CA GLU A 192 -6.64 29.51 -1.74
C GLU A 192 -7.12 28.06 -1.78
N ARG A 193 -6.95 27.34 -2.90
CA ARG A 193 -7.36 25.94 -3.05
C ARG A 193 -6.18 25.03 -2.76
N SER A 194 -5.80 24.96 -1.48
CA SER A 194 -4.68 24.16 -1.04
C SER A 194 -5.08 23.02 -0.11
N VAL A 195 -4.53 21.84 -0.36
CA VAL A 195 -4.63 20.66 0.50
C VAL A 195 -3.24 20.22 0.89
N ILE A 196 -3.02 20.01 2.19
CA ILE A 196 -1.79 19.40 2.73
C ILE A 196 -2.16 18.00 3.18
N LEU A 197 -1.42 16.99 2.78
CA LEU A 197 -1.66 15.63 3.24
C LEU A 197 -0.37 14.86 3.49
N GLY A 198 -0.47 13.86 4.36
CA GLY A 198 0.57 12.88 4.55
C GLY A 198 0.77 12.47 5.99
N ASP A 199 1.94 11.89 6.24
CA ASP A 199 2.37 11.43 7.55
C ASP A 199 3.10 12.57 8.26
N PHE A 200 2.45 13.17 9.24
CA PHE A 200 3.03 14.25 10.03
C PHE A 200 3.90 13.72 11.18
N ASN A 201 3.91 12.41 11.44
CA ASN A 201 4.57 11.79 12.60
C ASN A 201 4.18 12.43 13.95
N VAL A 202 2.99 13.03 14.03
CA VAL A 202 2.50 13.73 15.22
C VAL A 202 1.61 12.84 16.08
N TYR A 203 2.08 12.54 17.29
CA TYR A 203 1.43 11.66 18.26
C TYR A 203 0.58 12.44 19.28
N GLU A 204 -0.23 11.74 20.08
CA GLU A 204 -1.21 12.37 20.98
C GLU A 204 -0.60 13.35 21.99
N ASP A 205 0.63 13.09 22.41
CA ASP A 205 1.36 13.81 23.44
C ASP A 205 2.15 15.02 22.93
N PHE A 206 2.19 15.28 21.61
CA PHE A 206 2.81 16.49 21.05
C PHE A 206 2.09 17.02 19.79
N ARG A 207 0.83 17.41 19.91
CA ARG A 207 0.02 17.85 18.76
C ARG A 207 0.40 19.21 18.14
N TRP A 208 1.30 19.96 18.78
CA TRP A 208 1.60 21.35 18.43
C TRP A 208 2.16 21.59 17.02
N PRO A 209 2.92 20.68 16.33
CA PRO A 209 3.43 20.98 14.99
C PRO A 209 2.29 21.13 13.98
N VAL A 210 1.31 20.23 14.02
CA VAL A 210 0.11 20.30 13.17
C VAL A 210 -0.72 21.52 13.55
N GLN A 211 -0.88 21.82 14.83
CA GLN A 211 -1.61 23.03 15.27
C GLN A 211 -0.96 24.31 14.74
N ALA A 212 0.37 24.37 14.69
CA ALA A 212 1.09 25.49 14.14
C ALA A 212 0.87 25.63 12.63
N ILE A 213 0.90 24.53 11.88
CA ILE A 213 0.58 24.52 10.44
C ILE A 213 -0.87 24.98 10.19
N LEU A 214 -1.82 24.51 11.01
CA LEU A 214 -3.23 24.94 10.91
C LEU A 214 -3.41 26.45 11.10
N LYS A 215 -2.65 27.05 12.03
CA LYS A 215 -2.72 28.49 12.39
C LYS A 215 -1.76 29.38 11.61
N GLY A 216 -0.73 28.81 10.98
CA GLY A 216 0.40 29.53 10.42
C GLY A 216 1.32 30.17 11.44
N SER A 217 1.24 29.77 12.69
CA SER A 217 1.97 30.39 13.78
C SER A 217 2.13 29.43 14.94
N PHE A 218 3.23 29.57 15.68
CA PHE A 218 3.49 28.81 16.89
C PHE A 218 2.96 29.57 18.11
N ASP A 219 2.59 28.83 19.16
CA ASP A 219 2.31 29.42 20.46
C ASP A 219 3.61 30.04 21.01
N PRO A 220 3.63 31.34 21.36
CA PRO A 220 4.81 31.99 21.94
C PRO A 220 5.34 31.31 23.21
N ASN A 221 4.46 30.60 23.94
CA ASN A 221 4.78 29.88 25.17
C ASN A 221 4.97 28.36 24.94
N GLY A 222 4.92 27.89 23.69
CA GLY A 222 5.04 26.47 23.36
C GLY A 222 6.48 25.94 23.35
N ASP A 223 6.59 24.61 23.18
CA ASP A 223 7.89 23.91 23.16
C ASP A 223 8.74 24.23 21.92
N CYS A 224 8.09 24.59 20.81
CA CYS A 224 8.76 25.00 19.58
C CYS A 224 8.94 26.52 19.57
N LYS A 225 10.20 26.95 19.64
CA LYS A 225 10.58 28.36 19.53
C LYS A 225 11.15 28.62 18.14
N PRO A 226 10.36 29.19 17.20
CA PRO A 226 10.89 29.57 15.90
C PRO A 226 11.92 30.70 16.05
N ASP A 227 12.75 30.89 15.02
CA ASP A 227 13.68 32.02 14.99
C ASP A 227 12.94 33.35 15.11
N LYS A 228 13.60 34.36 15.68
CA LYS A 228 13.02 35.69 15.95
C LYS A 228 12.43 36.39 14.70
N TYR A 229 12.85 35.96 13.51
CA TYR A 229 12.42 36.50 12.21
C TYR A 229 11.36 35.65 11.51
N PHE A 230 10.79 34.65 12.18
CA PHE A 230 9.67 33.90 11.64
C PHE A 230 8.41 34.76 11.68
N ASP A 231 8.02 35.28 10.53
CA ASP A 231 6.75 35.94 10.31
C ASP A 231 6.05 35.35 9.09
N ALA A 232 5.14 34.41 9.34
CA ALA A 232 4.30 33.84 8.29
C ALA A 232 3.07 34.71 7.98
N GLN A 233 2.71 35.62 8.89
CA GLN A 233 1.46 36.40 8.84
C GLN A 233 1.59 37.69 8.01
N ASP A 234 2.80 38.20 7.80
CA ASP A 234 3.06 39.36 6.92
C ASP A 234 2.76 39.09 5.43
N SER A 235 2.37 37.86 5.06
CA SER A 235 1.95 37.51 3.69
C SER A 235 0.56 38.03 3.30
N GLY A 236 -0.25 38.51 4.25
CA GLY A 236 -1.51 39.23 3.98
C GLY A 236 -2.59 38.46 3.21
N ARG A 237 -2.46 37.14 3.02
CA ARG A 237 -3.39 36.29 2.26
C ARG A 237 -3.89 35.14 3.13
N GLY A 238 -5.22 35.06 3.27
CA GLY A 238 -6.05 33.94 3.76
C GLY A 238 -5.37 32.72 4.41
N TYR A 239 -4.51 32.93 5.40
CA TYR A 239 -3.77 31.84 6.01
C TYR A 239 -4.67 31.14 7.03
N GLY A 240 -4.93 29.86 6.80
CA GLY A 240 -5.60 29.03 7.79
C GLY A 240 -6.10 27.73 7.18
N TYR A 241 -5.72 26.63 7.80
CA TYR A 241 -6.19 25.30 7.44
C TYR A 241 -7.18 24.79 8.49
N VAL A 242 -7.94 23.78 8.11
CA VAL A 242 -8.73 22.93 8.99
C VAL A 242 -8.26 21.49 8.87
N ASP A 243 -8.27 20.75 9.98
CA ASP A 243 -8.03 19.31 9.97
C ASP A 243 -9.32 18.62 9.52
N ALA A 244 -9.30 18.01 8.34
CA ALA A 244 -10.50 17.48 7.69
C ALA A 244 -11.25 16.47 8.59
N TRP A 245 -10.51 15.64 9.33
CA TRP A 245 -11.11 14.68 10.25
C TRP A 245 -11.87 15.41 11.36
N GLN A 246 -11.27 16.41 11.99
CA GLN A 246 -11.92 17.16 13.08
C GLN A 246 -13.10 18.00 12.59
N SER A 247 -13.11 18.41 11.32
CA SER A 247 -14.24 19.14 10.72
C SER A 247 -15.51 18.31 10.60
N THR A 248 -15.40 16.98 10.46
CA THR A 248 -16.53 16.08 10.21
C THR A 248 -16.81 15.13 11.39
N HIS A 249 -15.79 14.84 12.19
CA HIS A 249 -15.81 13.86 13.29
C HIS A 249 -15.34 14.51 14.60
N ALA A 250 -15.88 15.67 14.93
CA ALA A 250 -15.52 16.41 16.14
C ALA A 250 -15.61 15.52 17.40
N GLY A 251 -14.54 15.50 18.18
CA GLY A 251 -14.44 14.68 19.40
C GLY A 251 -14.02 13.22 19.17
N GLN A 252 -13.99 12.72 17.92
CA GLN A 252 -13.47 11.39 17.63
C GLN A 252 -11.95 11.42 17.43
N LYS A 253 -11.27 10.37 17.91
CA LYS A 253 -9.80 10.25 17.85
C LYS A 253 -9.28 10.10 16.43
N GLY A 254 -9.93 9.24 15.62
CA GLY A 254 -9.57 8.98 14.23
C GLY A 254 -8.21 8.32 14.06
N TYR A 255 -7.80 7.43 14.97
CA TYR A 255 -6.49 6.82 14.92
C TYR A 255 -6.23 6.16 13.56
N THR A 256 -5.06 6.42 13.01
CA THR A 256 -4.59 5.89 11.73
C THR A 256 -3.37 5.01 11.92
N PHE A 257 -2.71 5.04 13.07
CA PHE A 257 -1.43 4.38 13.29
C PHE A 257 -1.40 3.44 14.50
N SER A 258 -0.82 2.25 14.33
CA SER A 258 -0.58 1.24 15.37
C SER A 258 0.92 1.10 15.66
N ASN A 259 1.32 1.13 16.93
CA ASN A 259 2.66 0.65 17.30
C ASN A 259 2.64 -0.88 17.25
N MET A 260 2.91 -1.46 16.09
CA MET A 260 3.18 -2.90 16.01
C MET A 260 4.27 -3.23 17.03
N PRO A 261 4.00 -4.21 17.90
CA PRO A 261 3.47 -5.52 17.53
C PRO A 261 2.09 -5.88 18.10
N GLU A 262 1.58 -5.11 19.05
CA GLU A 262 0.22 -5.29 19.55
C GLU A 262 -0.75 -4.62 18.56
N PRO A 263 -1.65 -5.37 17.91
CA PRO A 263 -2.59 -4.78 16.95
C PRO A 263 -3.49 -3.77 17.67
N GLY A 264 -3.47 -2.52 17.25
CA GLY A 264 -4.34 -1.49 17.83
C GLY A 264 -3.90 -0.09 17.45
N LEU A 265 -4.80 0.65 16.82
CA LEU A 265 -4.52 2.02 16.44
C LEU A 265 -4.51 2.91 17.69
N ILE A 266 -3.40 3.59 17.93
CA ILE A 266 -3.16 4.41 19.13
C ILE A 266 -2.90 5.89 18.82
N ASN A 267 -2.60 6.21 17.56
CA ASN A 267 -2.17 7.54 17.15
C ASN A 267 -2.77 7.94 15.80
N ARG A 268 -2.75 9.25 15.50
CA ARG A 268 -3.22 9.83 14.23
C ARG A 268 -2.15 10.73 13.59
N PRO A 269 -1.03 10.16 13.11
CA PRO A 269 -0.01 10.91 12.41
C PRO A 269 -0.42 11.27 10.97
N ASP A 270 -1.25 10.44 10.33
CA ASP A 270 -1.74 10.68 8.96
C ASP A 270 -2.90 11.68 8.95
N ARG A 271 -2.76 12.73 8.13
CA ARG A 271 -3.74 13.83 8.10
C ARG A 271 -3.96 14.39 6.72
N ILE A 272 -5.13 14.99 6.55
CA ILE A 272 -5.49 15.86 5.45
C ILE A 272 -5.90 17.21 6.06
N LEU A 273 -5.14 18.26 5.75
CA LEU A 273 -5.40 19.63 6.14
C LEU A 273 -5.88 20.40 4.91
N VAL A 274 -6.96 21.15 5.06
CA VAL A 274 -7.65 21.80 3.93
C VAL A 274 -7.70 23.30 4.17
N SER A 275 -7.34 24.08 3.17
CA SER A 275 -7.46 25.54 3.23
C SER A 275 -8.89 25.95 3.59
N ARG A 276 -9.02 26.98 4.44
CA ARG A 276 -10.33 27.55 4.83
C ARG A 276 -10.99 28.34 3.71
N THR A 277 -10.20 28.78 2.73
CA THR A 277 -10.69 29.47 1.54
C THR A 277 -10.71 28.49 0.37
N GLY A 278 -11.57 28.70 -0.62
CA GLY A 278 -11.58 27.90 -1.85
C GLY A 278 -12.06 26.44 -1.75
N LEU A 279 -12.08 25.84 -0.55
CA LEU A 279 -12.43 24.44 -0.30
C LEU A 279 -13.33 24.29 0.94
N GLY A 280 -14.17 23.27 0.93
CA GLY A 280 -14.94 22.81 2.08
C GLY A 280 -14.80 21.31 2.29
N VAL A 281 -14.75 20.86 3.54
CA VAL A 281 -14.71 19.42 3.87
C VAL A 281 -16.14 18.90 3.97
N LEU A 282 -16.48 17.90 3.17
CA LEU A 282 -17.81 17.27 3.18
C LEU A 282 -17.84 16.02 4.05
N ASP A 283 -16.88 15.12 3.87
CA ASP A 283 -16.79 13.85 4.57
C ASP A 283 -15.34 13.38 4.68
N VAL A 284 -15.03 12.58 5.70
CA VAL A 284 -13.73 11.93 5.87
C VAL A 284 -13.94 10.50 6.34
N LYS A 285 -13.29 9.55 5.67
CA LYS A 285 -13.31 8.13 6.04
C LYS A 285 -11.90 7.58 6.18
N LEU A 286 -11.76 6.60 7.05
CA LEU A 286 -10.56 5.77 7.16
C LEU A 286 -10.80 4.47 6.40
N VAL A 287 -9.84 4.05 5.60
CA VAL A 287 -9.93 2.84 4.77
C VAL A 287 -8.72 1.96 5.02
N GLY A 288 -8.95 0.65 5.11
CA GLY A 288 -7.92 -0.36 5.30
C GLY A 288 -7.93 -0.95 6.68
N GLY A 289 -6.74 -1.33 7.16
CA GLY A 289 -6.55 -2.07 8.41
C GLY A 289 -6.19 -3.53 8.13
N GLY A 290 -5.39 -4.11 9.02
CA GLY A 290 -4.87 -5.46 8.80
C GLY A 290 -5.89 -6.58 8.97
N THR A 291 -7.07 -6.33 9.55
CA THR A 291 -8.12 -7.37 9.68
C THR A 291 -8.62 -7.85 8.33
N ASP A 292 -8.94 -6.93 7.41
CA ASP A 292 -9.42 -7.26 6.07
C ASP A 292 -8.35 -8.00 5.25
N TYR A 293 -7.08 -7.68 5.48
CA TYR A 293 -5.95 -8.37 4.86
C TYR A 293 -5.73 -9.77 5.45
N ARG A 294 -5.72 -9.89 6.78
CA ARG A 294 -5.51 -11.13 7.54
C ARG A 294 -6.60 -12.16 7.28
N ASP A 295 -7.86 -11.74 7.35
CA ASP A 295 -9.02 -12.62 7.31
C ASP A 295 -9.39 -13.03 5.88
N ASN A 296 -8.84 -12.34 4.87
CA ASN A 296 -9.04 -12.69 3.48
C ASN A 296 -8.11 -13.84 3.06
N HIS A 297 -8.71 -14.98 2.75
CA HIS A 297 -8.00 -16.19 2.33
C HIS A 297 -7.11 -15.97 1.09
N TYR A 298 -7.52 -15.08 0.17
CA TYR A 298 -6.74 -14.76 -1.02
C TYR A 298 -5.35 -14.19 -0.68
N TYR A 299 -5.28 -13.16 0.17
CA TYR A 299 -4.00 -12.57 0.57
C TYR A 299 -3.19 -13.51 1.46
N SER A 300 -3.85 -14.29 2.31
CA SER A 300 -3.18 -15.34 3.08
C SER A 300 -2.46 -16.34 2.18
N MET A 301 -3.13 -16.82 1.12
CA MET A 301 -2.53 -17.75 0.16
C MET A 301 -1.44 -17.09 -0.68
N LEU A 302 -1.66 -15.85 -1.12
CA LEU A 302 -0.66 -15.09 -1.88
C LEU A 302 0.61 -14.88 -1.06
N ASN A 303 0.48 -14.51 0.21
CA ASN A 303 1.59 -14.35 1.14
C ASN A 303 2.35 -15.67 1.35
N ILE A 304 1.66 -16.78 1.65
CA ILE A 304 2.27 -18.12 1.78
C ILE A 304 3.03 -18.50 0.50
N TRP A 305 2.44 -18.24 -0.67
CA TRP A 305 3.08 -18.51 -1.96
C TRP A 305 4.35 -17.67 -2.16
N HIS A 306 4.31 -16.38 -1.82
CA HIS A 306 5.49 -15.52 -1.89
C HIS A 306 6.58 -15.97 -0.91
N ARG A 307 6.23 -16.33 0.32
CA ARG A 307 7.19 -16.87 1.30
C ARG A 307 7.86 -18.14 0.77
N LEU A 308 7.08 -19.09 0.24
CA LEU A 308 7.62 -20.30 -0.38
C LEU A 308 8.58 -19.95 -1.52
N LYS A 309 8.18 -19.08 -2.45
CA LYS A 309 9.02 -18.65 -3.57
C LYS A 309 10.33 -18.02 -3.08
N THR A 310 10.29 -17.18 -2.04
CA THR A 310 11.48 -16.56 -1.46
C THR A 310 12.42 -17.60 -0.85
N VAL A 311 11.91 -18.50 -0.02
CA VAL A 311 12.72 -19.57 0.60
C VAL A 311 13.36 -20.46 -0.48
N LEU A 312 12.62 -20.79 -1.54
CA LEU A 312 13.15 -21.55 -2.68
C LEU A 312 14.23 -20.80 -3.46
N SER A 313 14.07 -19.49 -3.63
CA SER A 313 15.07 -18.64 -4.28
C SER A 313 16.37 -18.66 -3.48
N PHE A 314 16.30 -18.50 -2.16
CA PHE A 314 17.47 -18.58 -1.29
C PHE A 314 18.06 -20.00 -1.24
N ALA A 315 17.23 -21.04 -1.33
CA ALA A 315 17.72 -22.41 -1.44
C ALA A 315 18.49 -22.64 -2.75
N ASN A 316 18.06 -22.03 -3.85
CA ASN A 316 18.83 -22.01 -5.10
C ASN A 316 20.13 -21.21 -4.96
N ASP A 317 20.10 -20.06 -4.30
CA ASP A 317 21.29 -19.23 -4.10
C ASP A 317 22.35 -19.95 -3.24
N SER A 318 21.92 -20.76 -2.27
CA SER A 318 22.81 -21.61 -1.45
C SER A 318 23.59 -22.64 -2.28
N LEU A 319 23.07 -23.08 -3.44
CA LEU A 319 23.82 -23.93 -4.38
C LEU A 319 24.93 -23.16 -5.10
N LEU A 320 24.74 -21.85 -5.28
CA LEU A 320 25.60 -20.97 -6.04
C LEU A 320 26.66 -20.27 -5.17
N GLU A 321 26.57 -20.39 -3.84
CA GLU A 321 27.37 -19.67 -2.83
C GLU A 321 28.89 -19.91 -2.88
N GLY A 322 29.38 -20.76 -3.77
CA GLY A 322 30.82 -20.86 -4.07
C GLY A 322 31.49 -19.57 -4.59
N LYS A 323 30.77 -18.44 -4.70
CA LYS A 323 31.27 -17.17 -5.25
C LYS A 323 31.23 -15.96 -4.31
N LYS A 324 30.28 -15.85 -3.37
CA LYS A 324 30.22 -14.81 -2.31
C LYS A 324 29.31 -15.28 -1.16
N PRO A 325 29.74 -15.17 0.11
CA PRO A 325 28.88 -15.52 1.25
C PRO A 325 27.76 -14.48 1.43
N ILE A 326 26.51 -14.94 1.51
CA ILE A 326 25.35 -14.10 1.83
C ILE A 326 25.17 -14.10 3.36
N ILE A 327 25.56 -12.99 3.99
CA ILE A 327 25.58 -12.86 5.45
C ILE A 327 24.16 -12.67 6.02
N TYR A 328 23.21 -12.10 5.28
CA TYR A 328 21.85 -11.91 5.80
C TYR A 328 20.84 -12.01 4.66
N THR A 329 19.75 -12.72 4.89
CA THR A 329 18.83 -13.12 3.82
C THR A 329 17.62 -12.19 3.67
N CYS A 330 17.28 -11.38 4.67
CA CYS A 330 16.10 -10.49 4.59
C CYS A 330 16.53 -9.08 4.22
N HIS A 331 15.81 -8.49 3.27
CA HIS A 331 16.03 -7.10 2.91
C HIS A 331 15.12 -6.13 3.66
N GLN A 332 14.07 -6.64 4.29
CA GLN A 332 13.15 -5.90 5.15
C GLN A 332 13.49 -6.05 6.64
N ASP A 333 13.06 -5.08 7.43
CA ASP A 333 13.08 -5.15 8.89
C ASP A 333 11.95 -6.10 9.33
N CYS A 334 12.30 -7.18 10.05
CA CYS A 334 11.30 -8.12 10.56
C CYS A 334 10.60 -7.63 11.83
N GLY A 335 10.97 -6.44 12.32
CA GLY A 335 10.44 -5.86 13.54
C GLY A 335 10.99 -6.52 14.80
N PRO A 336 10.66 -5.98 15.99
CA PRO A 336 11.26 -6.38 17.27
C PRO A 336 10.94 -7.82 17.70
N HIS A 337 9.93 -8.46 17.10
CA HIS A 337 9.57 -9.87 17.38
C HIS A 337 9.88 -10.82 16.24
N GLY A 338 10.28 -10.27 15.10
CA GLY A 338 10.65 -11.06 13.94
C GLY A 338 12.09 -11.53 14.01
N SER A 339 12.40 -12.53 13.21
CA SER A 339 13.75 -12.95 12.87
C SER A 339 13.75 -13.36 11.41
N CYS A 340 14.86 -13.11 10.75
CA CYS A 340 15.05 -13.44 9.36
C CYS A 340 15.56 -14.86 9.18
N ARG A 341 14.81 -15.67 8.43
CA ARG A 341 15.23 -17.01 8.03
C ARG A 341 14.90 -17.22 6.56
N CYS A 342 15.91 -17.56 5.75
CA CYS A 342 15.76 -17.79 4.31
C CYS A 342 14.98 -16.68 3.56
N GLY A 343 15.21 -15.42 3.96
CA GLY A 343 14.57 -14.26 3.34
C GLY A 343 13.13 -13.97 3.77
N VAL A 344 12.58 -14.71 4.74
CA VAL A 344 11.26 -14.44 5.31
C VAL A 344 11.34 -14.17 6.81
N CYS A 345 10.37 -13.41 7.32
CA CYS A 345 10.27 -13.08 8.74
C CYS A 345 9.49 -14.16 9.49
N VAL A 346 10.09 -14.71 10.55
CA VAL A 346 9.50 -15.69 11.48
C VAL A 346 9.54 -15.14 12.90
N GLN A 347 8.88 -15.81 13.84
CA GLN A 347 8.98 -15.43 15.26
C GLN A 347 10.40 -15.69 15.80
N GLY A 348 10.90 -14.79 16.66
CA GLY A 348 12.20 -14.99 17.33
C GLY A 348 12.85 -13.76 17.98
N GLY A 349 12.31 -12.55 17.74
CA GLY A 349 12.78 -11.30 18.34
C GLY A 349 14.28 -11.05 18.17
N ASP A 350 14.73 -11.06 16.92
CA ASP A 350 16.13 -11.00 16.47
C ASP A 350 17.10 -12.11 16.95
N ASN A 351 16.66 -13.01 17.82
CA ASN A 351 17.50 -14.09 18.32
C ASN A 351 17.55 -15.32 17.41
N ASN A 352 16.67 -15.38 16.40
CA ASN A 352 16.51 -16.52 15.52
C ASN A 352 16.91 -16.20 14.06
N ASN A 353 17.74 -15.17 13.87
CA ASN A 353 18.30 -14.81 12.58
C ASN A 353 19.31 -15.88 12.11
N CYS A 354 19.37 -16.15 10.81
CA CYS A 354 20.42 -16.99 10.24
C CYS A 354 21.02 -16.38 8.97
N ASP A 355 22.34 -16.49 8.85
CA ASP A 355 23.04 -16.29 7.58
C ASP A 355 22.68 -17.46 6.65
N LEU A 356 22.71 -17.24 5.32
CA LEU A 356 22.21 -18.22 4.36
C LEU A 356 22.84 -19.61 4.53
N GLN A 357 24.16 -19.64 4.73
CA GLN A 357 24.94 -20.86 4.96
C GLN A 357 24.54 -21.65 6.23
N PHE A 358 23.86 -21.01 7.19
CA PHE A 358 23.43 -21.61 8.46
C PHE A 358 21.91 -21.78 8.56
N CYS A 359 21.15 -21.37 7.55
CA CYS A 359 19.70 -21.57 7.51
C CYS A 359 19.38 -22.98 7.00
N TYR A 360 18.91 -23.87 7.88
CA TYR A 360 18.62 -25.26 7.53
C TYR A 360 17.44 -25.40 6.56
N GLU A 361 16.53 -24.44 6.51
CA GLU A 361 15.28 -24.49 5.74
C GLU A 361 15.47 -24.22 4.24
N CYS A 362 16.63 -23.67 3.86
CA CYS A 362 16.99 -23.35 2.49
C CYS A 362 18.36 -23.91 2.12
N THR A 363 18.66 -25.14 2.54
CA THR A 363 19.91 -25.79 2.11
C THR A 363 19.85 -26.28 0.66
N PRO A 364 21.02 -26.56 0.04
CA PRO A 364 21.10 -27.25 -1.25
C PRO A 364 20.26 -28.54 -1.36
N SER A 365 20.16 -29.29 -0.25
CA SER A 365 19.36 -30.51 -0.18
C SER A 365 17.86 -30.23 -0.29
N HIS A 366 17.38 -29.17 0.37
CA HIS A 366 15.99 -28.73 0.26
C HIS A 366 15.66 -28.28 -1.17
N TYR A 367 16.56 -27.55 -1.83
CA TYR A 367 16.34 -27.19 -3.24
C TYR A 367 16.22 -28.42 -4.14
N ASN A 368 17.14 -29.39 -4.05
CA ASN A 368 17.09 -30.61 -4.84
C ASN A 368 15.81 -31.42 -4.56
N SER A 369 15.42 -31.53 -3.30
CA SER A 369 14.19 -32.21 -2.90
C SER A 369 12.95 -31.51 -3.47
N MET A 370 12.98 -30.18 -3.63
CA MET A 370 11.90 -29.40 -4.26
C MET A 370 11.82 -29.63 -5.76
N VAL A 371 12.96 -29.69 -6.44
CA VAL A 371 13.00 -30.04 -7.87
C VAL A 371 12.38 -31.41 -8.11
N VAL A 372 12.69 -32.40 -7.25
CA VAL A 372 12.07 -33.73 -7.30
C VAL A 372 10.56 -33.66 -7.02
N LEU A 373 10.14 -32.89 -6.00
CA LEU A 373 8.73 -32.69 -5.68
C LEU A 373 7.95 -32.11 -6.86
N ILE A 374 8.48 -31.06 -7.50
CA ILE A 374 7.90 -30.41 -8.68
C ILE A 374 7.81 -31.42 -9.83
N PHE A 375 8.88 -32.19 -10.07
CA PHE A 375 8.86 -33.25 -11.09
C PHE A 375 7.76 -34.28 -10.82
N CYS A 376 7.66 -34.80 -9.60
CA CYS A 376 6.59 -35.72 -9.20
C CYS A 376 5.19 -35.11 -9.40
N ALA A 377 5.01 -33.84 -9.03
CA ALA A 377 3.74 -33.12 -9.20
C ALA A 377 3.36 -32.92 -10.69
N VAL A 378 4.34 -32.63 -11.55
CA VAL A 378 4.14 -32.52 -13.01
C VAL A 378 3.75 -33.88 -13.60
N VAL A 379 4.45 -34.96 -13.23
CA VAL A 379 4.12 -36.32 -13.67
C VAL A 379 2.71 -36.71 -13.21
N TYR A 380 2.39 -36.46 -11.93
CA TYR A 380 1.06 -36.71 -11.36
C TYR A 380 -0.04 -35.97 -12.15
N SER A 381 0.16 -34.67 -12.39
CA SER A 381 -0.78 -33.83 -13.14
C SER A 381 -0.95 -34.32 -14.58
N GLY A 382 0.14 -34.72 -15.23
CA GLY A 382 0.12 -35.33 -16.56
C GLY A 382 -0.68 -36.64 -16.60
N LEU A 383 -0.55 -37.50 -15.59
CA LEU A 383 -1.32 -38.74 -15.48
C LEU A 383 -2.81 -38.48 -15.26
N ILE A 384 -3.17 -37.51 -14.41
CA ILE A 384 -4.56 -37.10 -14.21
C ILE A 384 -5.15 -36.58 -15.51
N PHE A 385 -4.44 -35.69 -16.21
CA PHE A 385 -4.88 -35.16 -17.50
C PHE A 385 -5.06 -36.25 -18.56
N TYR A 386 -4.12 -37.21 -18.62
CA TYR A 386 -4.23 -38.38 -19.49
C TYR A 386 -5.46 -39.23 -19.17
N ILE A 387 -5.77 -39.47 -17.88
CA ILE A 387 -6.99 -40.18 -17.46
C ILE A 387 -8.24 -39.40 -17.89
N MET A 388 -8.26 -38.08 -17.71
CA MET A 388 -9.39 -37.23 -18.13
C MET A 388 -9.62 -37.32 -19.64
N ILE A 389 -8.57 -37.20 -20.47
CA ILE A 389 -8.67 -37.37 -21.93
C ILE A 389 -9.22 -38.75 -22.28
N LYS A 390 -8.73 -39.81 -21.63
CA LYS A 390 -9.20 -41.17 -21.86
C LYS A 390 -10.68 -41.35 -21.54
N LEU A 391 -11.15 -40.74 -20.45
CA LEU A 391 -12.57 -40.76 -20.06
C LEU A 391 -13.43 -39.96 -21.02
N LEU A 392 -13.00 -38.76 -21.43
CA LEU A 392 -13.69 -37.93 -22.42
C LEU A 392 -13.80 -38.68 -23.76
N PHE A 393 -12.70 -39.29 -24.24
CA PHE A 393 -12.70 -40.05 -25.48
C PHE A 393 -13.64 -41.25 -25.40
N LYS A 394 -13.65 -41.98 -24.27
CA LYS A 394 -14.61 -43.07 -24.06
C LYS A 394 -16.05 -42.56 -24.11
N TYR A 395 -16.34 -41.41 -23.50
CA TYR A 395 -17.68 -40.82 -23.46
C TYR A 395 -18.18 -40.39 -24.86
N PHE A 396 -17.37 -39.62 -25.59
CA PHE A 396 -17.77 -39.09 -26.91
C PHE A 396 -17.80 -40.14 -28.02
N PHE A 397 -16.97 -41.19 -27.94
CA PHE A 397 -16.82 -42.18 -29.02
C PHE A 397 -17.45 -43.56 -28.70
N ALA A 398 -18.12 -43.70 -27.55
CA ALA A 398 -18.82 -44.93 -27.15
C ALA A 398 -19.83 -45.44 -28.18
N GLY A 399 -20.39 -44.56 -29.03
CA GLY A 399 -21.43 -44.92 -30.00
C GLY A 399 -20.98 -45.19 -31.44
N ARG A 400 -19.75 -44.82 -31.86
CA ARG A 400 -19.37 -44.84 -33.30
C ARG A 400 -17.96 -45.32 -33.67
N ALA A 401 -17.02 -45.49 -32.74
CA ALA A 401 -15.62 -45.74 -33.10
C ALA A 401 -15.27 -47.23 -33.25
N ARG A 402 -15.10 -47.65 -34.50
CA ARG A 402 -14.46 -48.88 -34.98
C ARG A 402 -13.10 -49.14 -34.30
N ARG A 403 -12.88 -50.41 -33.96
CA ARG A 403 -11.76 -51.09 -33.26
C ARG A 403 -10.29 -50.66 -33.51
N VAL A 404 -9.98 -49.75 -34.42
CA VAL A 404 -8.60 -49.61 -34.96
C VAL A 404 -7.75 -48.55 -34.24
N ASN A 405 -8.33 -47.47 -33.70
CA ASN A 405 -7.55 -46.41 -33.00
C ASN A 405 -7.59 -46.48 -31.46
N GLN A 406 -8.18 -47.51 -30.87
CA GLN A 406 -8.24 -47.66 -29.40
C GLN A 406 -6.95 -48.17 -28.76
N ARG A 407 -5.99 -48.73 -29.53
CA ARG A 407 -4.79 -49.34 -28.94
C ARG A 407 -3.76 -48.33 -28.41
N LEU A 408 -3.60 -47.17 -29.07
CA LEU A 408 -2.63 -46.14 -28.68
C LEU A 408 -3.07 -45.33 -27.45
N LEU A 409 -4.36 -45.02 -27.31
CA LEU A 409 -4.89 -44.26 -26.17
C LEU A 409 -5.10 -45.10 -24.90
N PHE A 410 -5.02 -46.43 -24.99
CA PHE A 410 -5.30 -47.36 -23.88
C PHE A 410 -4.09 -48.22 -23.50
N LEU A 411 -2.86 -47.74 -23.75
CA LEU A 411 -1.61 -48.46 -23.44
C LEU A 411 -1.53 -48.94 -21.98
N LEU A 412 -2.03 -48.13 -21.03
CA LEU A 412 -2.09 -48.50 -19.61
C LEU A 412 -3.53 -48.74 -19.14
N PRO A 413 -3.82 -49.86 -18.45
CA PRO A 413 -5.13 -50.09 -17.86
C PRO A 413 -5.36 -49.12 -16.68
N ASN A 414 -6.62 -48.74 -16.43
CA ASN A 414 -6.97 -47.76 -15.40
C ASN A 414 -6.48 -48.16 -13.99
N ARG A 415 -6.45 -49.47 -13.70
CA ARG A 415 -5.92 -50.00 -12.44
C ARG A 415 -4.44 -49.64 -12.25
N THR A 416 -3.62 -49.82 -13.29
CA THR A 416 -2.19 -49.48 -13.24
C THR A 416 -1.99 -47.97 -13.07
N LEU A 417 -2.76 -47.14 -13.79
CA LEU A 417 -2.70 -45.68 -13.63
C LEU A 417 -3.06 -45.25 -12.20
N PHE A 418 -4.09 -45.87 -11.61
CA PHE A 418 -4.46 -45.62 -10.21
C PHE A 418 -3.32 -45.96 -9.24
N PHE A 419 -2.69 -47.13 -9.39
CA PHE A 419 -1.53 -47.48 -8.56
C PHE A 419 -0.37 -46.50 -8.73
N PHE A 420 -0.08 -46.04 -9.96
CA PHE A 420 0.93 -44.99 -10.17
C PHE A 420 0.57 -43.69 -9.46
N LEU A 421 -0.68 -43.23 -9.55
CA LEU A 421 -1.12 -42.03 -8.84
C LEU A 421 -0.95 -42.17 -7.32
N VAL A 422 -1.38 -43.29 -6.75
CA VAL A 422 -1.24 -43.55 -5.30
C VAL A 422 0.23 -43.59 -4.90
N SER A 423 1.08 -44.28 -5.66
CA SER A 423 2.52 -44.33 -5.40
C SER A 423 3.18 -42.95 -5.49
N ILE A 424 2.81 -42.13 -6.48
CA ILE A 424 3.35 -40.77 -6.61
C ILE A 424 2.87 -39.88 -5.45
N ILE A 425 1.60 -39.97 -5.05
CA ILE A 425 1.09 -39.24 -3.87
C ILE A 425 1.87 -39.66 -2.62
N PHE A 426 2.11 -40.96 -2.43
CA PHE A 426 2.90 -41.45 -1.30
C PHE A 426 4.32 -40.92 -1.32
N VAL A 427 5.00 -40.94 -2.48
CA VAL A 427 6.35 -40.38 -2.63
C VAL A 427 6.36 -38.87 -2.33
N ILE A 428 5.40 -38.11 -2.89
CA ILE A 428 5.24 -36.68 -2.61
C ILE A 428 5.07 -36.45 -1.11
N TYR A 429 4.16 -37.18 -0.46
CA TYR A 429 3.91 -37.09 0.97
C TYR A 429 5.17 -37.38 1.80
N MET A 430 5.89 -38.46 1.48
CA MET A 430 7.12 -38.83 2.19
C MET A 430 8.21 -37.77 2.02
N ILE A 431 8.41 -37.24 0.81
CA ILE A 431 9.36 -36.15 0.56
C ILE A 431 8.96 -34.91 1.36
N THR A 432 7.68 -34.52 1.34
CA THR A 432 7.18 -33.35 2.07
C THR A 432 7.38 -33.48 3.57
N ILE A 433 6.98 -34.61 4.17
CA ILE A 433 7.07 -34.78 5.63
C ILE A 433 8.51 -34.93 6.11
N LEU A 434 9.36 -35.67 5.38
CA LEU A 434 10.72 -35.95 5.84
C LEU A 434 11.71 -34.82 5.55
N ASN A 435 11.52 -34.08 4.46
CA ASN A 435 12.50 -33.09 4.00
C ASN A 435 12.00 -31.64 4.05
N PHE A 436 10.73 -31.39 4.37
CA PHE A 436 10.17 -30.04 4.30
C PHE A 436 9.35 -29.61 5.52
N SER A 437 9.34 -30.36 6.63
CA SER A 437 8.67 -29.90 7.86
C SER A 437 9.16 -28.50 8.26
N ASP A 438 10.48 -28.33 8.29
CA ASP A 438 11.15 -27.10 8.68
C ASP A 438 10.89 -25.93 7.72
N THR A 439 10.96 -26.21 6.41
CA THR A 439 10.61 -25.23 5.38
C THR A 439 9.14 -24.84 5.46
N LEU A 440 8.23 -25.79 5.68
CA LEU A 440 6.80 -25.52 5.80
C LEU A 440 6.50 -24.71 7.06
N ASP A 441 7.13 -25.04 8.19
CA ASP A 441 6.99 -24.27 9.43
C ASP A 441 7.49 -22.84 9.24
N THR A 442 8.59 -22.64 8.53
CA THR A 442 9.09 -21.30 8.16
C THR A 442 8.13 -20.58 7.22
N VAL A 443 7.60 -21.26 6.20
CA VAL A 443 6.68 -20.64 5.23
C VAL A 443 5.32 -20.32 5.86
N LEU A 444 4.81 -21.16 6.74
CA LEU A 444 3.50 -21.00 7.39
C LEU A 444 3.58 -20.15 8.67
N GLY A 445 4.75 -20.08 9.31
CA GLY A 445 5.05 -19.35 10.54
C GLY A 445 5.12 -17.83 10.35
N ARG A 446 4.00 -17.24 9.90
CA ARG A 446 3.84 -15.79 9.73
C ARG A 446 3.79 -15.10 11.09
N ILE A 447 4.45 -13.94 11.17
CA ILE A 447 4.36 -13.05 12.32
C ILE A 447 3.14 -12.13 12.21
N THR A 448 2.71 -11.57 13.34
CA THR A 448 1.56 -10.66 13.38
C THR A 448 1.80 -9.44 12.49
N GLU A 449 3.01 -8.90 12.49
CA GLU A 449 3.46 -7.75 11.68
C GLU A 449 3.19 -7.94 10.19
N GLU A 450 3.31 -9.17 9.69
CA GLU A 450 3.05 -9.51 8.29
C GLU A 450 1.57 -9.73 7.98
N MET A 451 0.77 -10.10 8.98
CA MET A 451 -0.68 -10.21 8.87
C MET A 451 -1.39 -8.86 8.99
N TYR A 452 -0.72 -7.85 9.56
CA TYR A 452 -1.18 -6.47 9.64
C TYR A 452 -0.18 -5.57 8.91
N PRO A 453 -0.09 -5.71 7.58
CA PRO A 453 1.05 -5.25 6.80
C PRO A 453 1.09 -3.73 6.60
N SER A 454 0.24 -2.97 7.28
CA SER A 454 0.39 -1.54 7.44
C SER A 454 -0.14 -1.20 8.81
N ASP A 455 0.73 -0.61 9.62
CA ASP A 455 0.39 0.11 10.82
C ASP A 455 -0.45 1.35 10.53
N HIS A 456 -0.50 1.83 9.27
CA HIS A 456 -1.26 2.99 8.83
C HIS A 456 -2.64 2.64 8.22
N LEU A 457 -3.61 3.53 8.40
CA LEU A 457 -4.87 3.57 7.66
C LEU A 457 -4.81 4.66 6.58
N MET A 458 -5.43 4.38 5.43
CA MET A 458 -5.61 5.40 4.41
C MET A 458 -6.66 6.41 4.86
N VAL A 459 -6.29 7.68 4.89
CA VAL A 459 -7.23 8.79 5.16
C VAL A 459 -7.77 9.27 3.82
N VAL A 460 -9.10 9.36 3.69
CA VAL A 460 -9.78 9.80 2.46
C VAL A 460 -10.75 10.92 2.81
N ALA A 461 -10.60 12.08 2.18
CA ALA A 461 -11.48 13.22 2.38
C ALA A 461 -12.20 13.59 1.08
N THR A 462 -13.52 13.76 1.17
CA THR A 462 -14.33 14.34 0.11
C THR A 462 -14.42 15.84 0.34
N LEU A 463 -13.96 16.60 -0.64
CA LEU A 463 -13.89 18.05 -0.59
C LEU A 463 -14.82 18.65 -1.63
N LYS A 464 -15.36 19.81 -1.30
CA LYS A 464 -16.14 20.67 -2.18
C LYS A 464 -15.28 21.84 -2.63
N LEU A 465 -15.16 22.04 -3.94
CA LEU A 465 -14.59 23.27 -4.48
C LEU A 465 -15.61 24.40 -4.31
N THR A 466 -15.22 25.46 -3.62
CA THR A 466 -16.04 26.67 -3.52
C THR A 466 -15.68 27.63 -4.64
N TYR A 467 -16.69 28.27 -5.21
CA TYR A 467 -16.48 29.38 -6.13
C TYR A 467 -15.90 30.56 -5.37
N ARG A 468 -15.11 31.38 -6.07
CA ARG A 468 -14.72 32.71 -5.59
C ARG A 468 -15.93 33.63 -5.52
#